data_AF-A0ABD3PRD6-F1
#
_entry.id   AF-A0ABD3PRD6-F1
#
_cell.length_a   1.000
_cell.length_b   1.000
_cell.length_c   1.000
_cell.angle_alpha   90.00
_cell.angle_beta   90.00
_cell.angle_gamma   90.00
#
_symmetry.space_group_name_H-M   'P 1'
#
loop_
_entity.id
_entity.type
_entity.pdbx_description
1 polymer ?
#
loop_
_entity_poly.entity_id
_entity_poly.type
_entity_poly.pdbx_seq_one_letter_code
_entity_poly.pdbx_strand_id
1 'polypeptide(L)'
;MAKLLQASNSQTESWSQDKAMTKTQDNSSAKSKKVGFSKYSTKRVYVTDTHYENCKSYSSADQKTFRKVAAHDAIRIKHLISNHPIPTALAIHELMKQGLLTREDLIGIEHLVSTNAEKVMHERRSYMNFVLGVQKQMQEKNDNKVDAGLLAVVAIAQSSRMIEKARLKAALAL
;
A
#
# COMPACT_ATOMS: atom_id res chain seq x y z
N MET A 1 15.63 -52.38 -5.34
CA MET A 1 14.28 -52.97 -5.53
C MET A 1 13.25 -51.94 -5.11
N ALA A 2 12.46 -51.48 -6.07
CA ALA A 2 11.47 -50.43 -5.95
C ALA A 2 10.14 -50.95 -5.37
N LYS A 3 9.42 -50.10 -4.63
CA LYS A 3 7.95 -50.08 -4.45
C LYS A 3 7.61 -48.92 -3.51
N LEU A 4 6.53 -48.17 -3.65
CA LEU A 4 5.68 -47.75 -4.76
C LEU A 4 4.84 -46.64 -4.11
N LEU A 5 4.77 -45.46 -4.72
CA LEU A 5 3.94 -44.34 -4.27
C LEU A 5 2.47 -44.78 -4.19
N GLN A 6 1.82 -44.60 -3.05
CA GLN A 6 0.36 -44.57 -2.99
C GLN A 6 -0.09 -43.10 -2.96
N ALA A 7 -0.50 -42.63 -4.13
CA ALA A 7 -1.33 -41.45 -4.27
C ALA A 7 -2.74 -41.81 -3.79
N SER A 8 -3.19 -41.20 -2.69
CA SER A 8 -4.58 -41.22 -2.30
C SER A 8 -5.33 -40.13 -3.07
N ASN A 9 -5.80 -40.52 -4.25
CA ASN A 9 -6.96 -39.89 -4.89
C ASN A 9 -8.17 -40.14 -3.99
N SER A 10 -8.80 -39.07 -3.50
CA SER A 10 -10.18 -39.11 -3.00
C SER A 10 -11.00 -38.06 -3.73
N GLN A 11 -11.37 -38.39 -4.97
CA GLN A 11 -12.64 -37.97 -5.55
C GLN A 11 -13.75 -38.80 -4.88
N THR A 12 -14.70 -38.14 -4.23
CA THR A 12 -16.12 -38.53 -4.13
C THR A 12 -16.84 -37.36 -3.49
N GLU A 13 -17.70 -36.67 -4.22
CA GLU A 13 -19.18 -36.74 -4.06
C GLU A 13 -19.66 -35.74 -2.99
N SER A 14 -20.85 -35.18 -3.00
CA SER A 14 -22.06 -35.37 -3.79
C SER A 14 -22.85 -34.06 -3.65
N TRP A 15 -23.72 -33.81 -4.63
CA TRP A 15 -24.70 -32.75 -4.54
C TRP A 15 -25.68 -33.02 -3.40
N SER A 16 -25.88 -32.03 -2.54
CA SER A 16 -27.05 -31.97 -1.68
C SER A 16 -27.49 -30.51 -1.59
N GLN A 17 -28.51 -30.20 -2.38
CA GLN A 17 -29.38 -29.07 -2.11
C GLN A 17 -30.19 -29.47 -0.88
N ASP A 18 -30.01 -28.82 0.26
CA ASP A 18 -31.14 -28.50 1.12
C ASP A 18 -30.88 -27.43 2.18
N LYS A 19 -31.99 -26.80 2.53
CA LYS A 19 -32.23 -25.53 3.20
C LYS A 19 -31.73 -25.45 4.65
N ALA A 20 -31.22 -24.27 5.05
CA ALA A 20 -31.65 -23.60 6.29
C ALA A 20 -31.25 -22.12 6.26
N MET A 21 -32.24 -21.23 6.16
CA MET A 21 -32.10 -19.78 6.38
C MET A 21 -32.08 -19.51 7.88
N THR A 22 -30.95 -19.09 8.43
CA THR A 22 -30.93 -18.33 9.70
C THR A 22 -30.78 -16.85 9.36
N LYS A 23 -31.83 -16.08 9.62
CA LYS A 23 -31.84 -14.62 9.52
C LYS A 23 -31.04 -14.03 10.68
N THR A 24 -29.87 -13.48 10.40
CA THR A 24 -29.17 -12.57 11.33
C THR A 24 -29.60 -11.14 10.99
N GLN A 25 -30.27 -10.49 11.94
CA GLN A 25 -30.80 -9.13 11.81
C GLN A 25 -29.74 -8.14 12.32
N ASP A 26 -28.92 -7.61 11.42
CA ASP A 26 -27.96 -6.55 11.75
C ASP A 26 -28.57 -5.17 11.51
N ASN A 27 -28.86 -4.47 12.61
CA ASN A 27 -29.25 -3.07 12.65
C ASN A 27 -28.00 -2.19 12.48
N SER A 28 -27.68 -1.77 11.26
CA SER A 28 -26.73 -0.66 11.03
C SER A 28 -27.33 0.35 10.05
N SER A 29 -27.66 1.54 10.56
CA SER A 29 -28.30 2.65 9.85
C SER A 29 -27.34 3.46 8.97
N ALA A 30 -26.47 2.80 8.20
CA ALA A 30 -25.68 3.43 7.14
C ALA A 30 -26.36 3.18 5.80
N LYS A 31 -26.42 4.19 4.91
CA LYS A 31 -26.97 4.03 3.55
C LYS A 31 -26.11 3.02 2.77
N SER A 32 -26.42 1.74 2.90
CA SER A 32 -25.68 0.65 2.29
C SER A 32 -25.87 0.68 0.78
N LYS A 33 -24.79 0.80 0.02
CA LYS A 33 -24.83 0.58 -1.43
C LYS A 33 -25.26 -0.86 -1.67
N LYS A 34 -26.40 -1.04 -2.35
CA LYS A 34 -26.94 -2.37 -2.69
C LYS A 34 -26.07 -2.98 -3.79
N VAL A 35 -25.17 -3.88 -3.41
CA VAL A 35 -24.38 -4.66 -4.37
C VAL A 35 -25.26 -5.81 -4.85
N GLY A 36 -25.54 -5.85 -6.16
CA GLY A 36 -26.25 -6.95 -6.80
C GLY A 36 -25.28 -7.97 -7.36
N PHE A 37 -25.54 -9.25 -7.13
CA PHE A 37 -24.79 -10.32 -7.77
C PHE A 37 -25.48 -10.76 -9.06
N SER A 38 -24.69 -11.12 -10.07
CA SER A 38 -25.20 -11.69 -11.32
C SER A 38 -25.88 -13.03 -11.05
N LYS A 39 -26.89 -13.40 -11.86
CA LYS A 39 -27.55 -14.71 -11.79
C LYS A 39 -26.57 -15.89 -11.96
N TYR A 40 -25.42 -15.65 -12.59
CA TYR A 40 -24.38 -16.64 -12.82
C TYR A 40 -23.27 -16.64 -11.75
N SER A 41 -23.37 -15.79 -10.72
CA SER A 41 -22.39 -15.80 -9.64
C SER A 41 -22.57 -17.04 -8.77
N THR A 42 -21.49 -17.78 -8.52
CA THR A 42 -21.50 -18.94 -7.62
C THR A 42 -20.83 -18.54 -6.31
N LYS A 43 -21.54 -18.70 -5.18
CA LYS A 43 -20.97 -18.50 -3.85
C LYS A 43 -20.30 -19.80 -3.42
N ARG A 44 -18.98 -19.79 -3.27
CA ARG A 44 -18.24 -20.90 -2.65
C ARG A 44 -18.07 -20.60 -1.16
N VAL A 45 -18.71 -21.40 -0.32
CA VAL A 45 -18.48 -21.39 1.13
C VAL A 45 -17.46 -22.48 1.41
N TYR A 46 -16.28 -22.11 1.87
CA TYR A 46 -15.29 -23.08 2.35
C TYR A 46 -15.76 -23.60 3.70
N VAL A 47 -15.66 -24.92 3.90
CA VAL A 47 -15.90 -25.53 5.21
C VAL A 47 -14.87 -24.95 6.17
N THR A 48 -15.35 -24.35 7.25
CA THR A 48 -14.50 -23.82 8.30
C THR A 48 -13.85 -25.00 9.02
N ASP A 49 -12.53 -25.13 8.91
CA ASP A 49 -11.79 -26.15 9.62
C ASP A 49 -11.76 -25.80 11.12
N THR A 50 -12.43 -26.63 11.94
CA THR A 50 -12.46 -26.50 13.40
C THR A 50 -11.07 -26.52 14.02
N HIS A 51 -10.12 -27.26 13.44
CA HIS A 51 -8.74 -27.26 13.89
C HIS A 51 -8.09 -25.90 13.58
N TYR A 52 -8.27 -25.37 12.37
CA TYR A 52 -7.79 -24.05 12.00
C TYR A 52 -8.39 -22.90 12.82
N GLU A 53 -9.69 -22.94 13.17
CA GLU A 53 -10.30 -21.92 14.04
C GLU A 53 -9.79 -21.99 15.49
N ASN A 54 -9.55 -23.21 16.01
CA ASN A 54 -8.99 -23.40 17.34
C ASN A 54 -7.49 -23.06 17.39
N CYS A 55 -6.79 -23.20 16.26
CA CYS A 55 -5.38 -22.84 16.10
C CYS A 55 -5.18 -21.47 15.46
N LYS A 56 -6.25 -20.66 15.34
CA LYS A 56 -6.18 -19.37 14.66
C LYS A 56 -5.17 -18.48 15.36
N SER A 57 -4.22 -18.02 14.56
CA SER A 57 -3.02 -17.34 15.01
C SER A 57 -3.39 -16.00 15.63
N TYR A 58 -3.20 -15.90 16.95
CA TYR A 58 -3.27 -14.70 17.77
C TYR A 58 -4.67 -14.19 18.13
N SER A 59 -4.94 -14.16 19.44
CA SER A 59 -6.15 -13.56 20.01
C SER A 59 -6.19 -12.05 19.75
N SER A 60 -7.36 -11.42 19.93
CA SER A 60 -7.49 -9.95 19.86
C SER A 60 -6.60 -9.24 20.88
N ALA A 61 -6.36 -9.87 22.04
CA ALA A 61 -5.43 -9.38 23.05
C ALA A 61 -3.99 -9.43 22.54
N ASP A 62 -3.57 -10.54 21.92
CA ASP A 62 -2.24 -10.71 21.34
C ASP A 62 -2.00 -9.70 20.20
N GLN A 63 -3.00 -9.50 19.33
CA GLN A 63 -2.90 -8.49 18.28
C GLN A 63 -2.70 -7.08 18.85
N LYS A 64 -3.35 -6.77 19.98
CA LYS A 64 -3.19 -5.48 20.65
C LYS A 64 -1.82 -5.33 21.28
N THR A 65 -1.27 -6.40 21.87
CA THR A 65 0.09 -6.38 22.42
C THR A 65 1.12 -6.24 21.31
N PHE A 66 1.00 -6.98 20.20
CA PHE A 66 1.90 -6.83 19.05
C PHE A 66 1.90 -5.42 18.47
N ARG A 67 0.72 -4.79 18.34
CA ARG A 67 0.64 -3.39 17.87
C ARG A 67 1.38 -2.42 18.80
N LYS A 68 1.27 -2.62 20.12
CA LYS A 68 1.97 -1.79 21.10
C LYS A 68 3.48 -1.97 21.01
N VAL A 69 3.94 -3.22 20.94
CA VAL A 69 5.37 -3.57 20.81
C VAL A 69 5.92 -2.99 19.50
N ALA A 70 5.25 -3.22 18.37
CA ALA A 70 5.65 -2.68 17.08
C ALA A 70 5.73 -1.15 17.06
N ALA A 71 4.79 -0.45 17.71
CA ALA A 71 4.83 1.00 17.83
C ALA A 71 6.03 1.48 18.66
N HIS A 72 6.33 0.80 19.76
CA HIS A 72 7.51 1.09 20.58
C HIS A 72 8.81 0.87 19.80
N ASP A 73 8.92 -0.24 19.08
CA ASP A 73 10.09 -0.57 18.27
C ASP A 73 10.28 0.42 17.12
N ALA A 74 9.20 0.85 16.47
CA ALA A 74 9.26 1.90 15.45
C ALA A 74 9.82 3.22 16.00
N ILE A 75 9.43 3.61 17.22
CA ILE A 75 9.96 4.82 17.88
C ILE A 75 11.45 4.63 18.20
N ARG A 76 11.83 3.48 18.76
CA ARG A 76 13.22 3.12 19.07
C ARG A 76 14.10 3.21 17.82
N ILE A 77 13.70 2.55 16.74
CA ILE A 77 14.44 2.52 15.47
C ILE A 77 14.55 3.92 14.87
N LYS A 78 13.45 4.68 14.86
CA LYS A 78 13.45 6.08 14.41
C LYS A 78 14.46 6.91 15.20
N HIS A 79 14.51 6.74 16.52
CA HIS A 79 15.43 7.49 17.37
C HIS A 79 16.89 7.13 17.10
N LEU A 80 17.19 5.84 16.95
CA LEU A 80 18.53 5.34 16.58
C LEU A 80 19.00 5.92 15.24
N ILE A 81 18.14 5.89 14.23
CA ILE A 81 18.48 6.42 12.89
C ILE A 81 18.63 7.95 12.91
N SER A 82 17.73 8.66 13.61
CA SER A 82 17.70 10.13 13.57
C SER A 82 18.85 10.78 14.34
N ASN A 83 19.37 10.11 15.37
CA ASN A 83 20.47 10.61 16.19
C ASN A 83 21.84 10.19 15.66
N HIS A 84 21.89 9.35 14.62
CA HIS A 84 23.16 8.88 14.09
C HIS A 84 23.79 9.97 13.21
N PRO A 85 25.10 10.27 13.36
CA PRO A 85 25.74 11.40 12.68
C PRO A 85 26.01 11.16 11.18
N ILE A 86 25.53 10.05 10.62
CA ILE A 86 25.89 9.55 9.29
C ILE A 86 24.61 9.47 8.42
N PRO A 87 24.70 9.63 7.08
CA PRO A 87 23.58 9.39 6.18
C PRO A 87 22.84 8.07 6.44
N THR A 88 21.50 8.13 6.35
CA THR A 88 20.57 7.05 6.74
C THR A 88 20.95 5.65 6.25
N ALA A 89 21.37 5.51 4.99
CA ALA A 89 21.72 4.22 4.41
C ALA A 89 22.95 3.59 5.07
N LEU A 90 23.96 4.41 5.39
CA LEU A 90 25.16 3.97 6.09
C LEU A 90 24.90 3.76 7.57
N ALA A 91 24.03 4.59 8.17
CA ALA A 91 23.61 4.45 9.57
C ALA A 91 22.94 3.11 9.84
N ILE A 92 22.03 2.65 8.97
CA ILE A 92 21.37 1.34 9.11
C ILE A 92 22.40 0.21 9.11
N HIS A 93 23.36 0.25 8.19
CA HIS A 93 24.40 -0.77 8.10
C HIS A 93 25.32 -0.81 9.34
N GLU A 94 25.69 0.35 9.88
CA GLU A 94 26.44 0.41 11.14
C GLU A 94 25.64 -0.07 12.35
N LEU A 95 24.36 0.33 12.46
CA LEU A 95 23.48 -0.10 13.53
C LEU A 95 23.27 -1.63 13.52
N MET A 96 23.23 -2.24 12.33
CA MET A 96 23.23 -3.71 12.19
C MET A 96 24.56 -4.34 12.63
N LYS A 97 25.70 -3.76 12.23
CA LYS A 97 27.02 -4.27 12.66
C LYS A 97 27.21 -4.21 14.17
N GLN A 98 26.64 -3.19 14.81
CA GLN A 98 26.66 -3.02 16.27
C GLN A 98 25.62 -3.88 16.99
N GLY A 99 24.76 -4.60 16.26
CA GLY A 99 23.70 -5.44 16.83
C GLY A 99 22.53 -4.64 17.44
N LEU A 100 22.43 -3.33 17.17
CA LEU A 100 21.35 -2.47 17.65
C LEU A 100 20.09 -2.59 16.79
N LEU A 101 20.25 -3.06 15.56
CA LEU A 101 19.19 -3.36 14.61
C LEU A 101 19.30 -4.80 14.14
N THR A 102 18.19 -5.54 14.17
CA THR A 102 18.14 -6.92 13.68
C THR A 102 17.64 -6.99 12.24
N ARG A 103 17.80 -8.14 11.58
CA ARG A 103 17.26 -8.36 10.23
C ARG A 103 15.74 -8.41 10.27
N GLU A 104 15.18 -8.94 11.34
CA GLU A 104 13.75 -9.06 11.61
C GLU A 104 13.10 -7.68 11.71
N ASP A 105 13.77 -6.72 12.37
CA ASP A 105 13.33 -5.32 12.44
C ASP A 105 13.16 -4.71 11.03
N LEU A 106 14.11 -4.97 10.11
CA LEU A 106 14.06 -4.47 8.74
C LEU A 106 12.95 -5.11 7.92
N ILE A 107 12.76 -6.42 8.05
CA ILE A 107 11.67 -7.15 7.39
C ILE A 107 10.31 -6.62 7.88
N GLY A 108 10.19 -6.33 9.18
CA GLY A 108 8.98 -5.70 9.74
C GLY A 108 8.67 -4.34 9.13
N ILE A 109 9.69 -3.50 8.93
CA ILE A 109 9.56 -2.19 8.28
C ILE A 109 9.13 -2.34 6.81
N GLU A 110 9.74 -3.25 6.07
CA GLU A 110 9.40 -3.51 4.66
C GLU A 110 7.92 -3.87 4.49
N HIS A 111 7.42 -4.77 5.35
CA HIS A 111 6.01 -5.16 5.33
C HIS A 111 5.07 -4.02 5.73
N LEU A 112 5.49 -3.13 6.64
CA LEU A 112 4.72 -1.95 7.03
C LEU A 112 4.62 -0.91 5.91
N VAL A 113 5.71 -0.71 5.15
CA VAL A 113 5.74 0.19 3.99
C VAL A 113 4.90 -0.38 2.85
N SER A 114 4.98 -1.69 2.63
CA SER A 114 4.21 -2.40 1.59
C SER A 114 2.71 -2.38 1.85
N THR A 115 2.28 -2.46 3.11
CA THR A 115 0.85 -2.47 3.50
C THR A 115 0.21 -1.09 3.58
N ASN A 116 1.00 -0.03 3.86
CA ASN A 116 0.50 1.36 3.86
C ASN A 116 0.46 2.03 2.48
N ALA A 117 0.73 1.27 1.40
CA ALA A 117 0.65 1.77 0.03
C ALA A 117 -0.70 2.44 -0.27
N GLU A 118 -1.81 1.96 0.29
CA GLU A 118 -3.13 2.57 0.12
C GLU A 118 -3.22 3.98 0.74
N LYS A 119 -2.65 4.18 1.93
CA LYS A 119 -2.62 5.49 2.59
C LYS A 119 -1.74 6.48 1.83
N VAL A 120 -0.57 6.04 1.37
CA VAL A 120 0.33 6.83 0.51
C VAL A 120 -0.34 7.19 -0.81
N MET A 121 -1.06 6.24 -1.42
CA MET A 121 -1.86 6.49 -2.64
C MET A 121 -3.04 7.42 -2.38
N HIS A 122 -3.64 7.38 -1.20
CA HIS A 122 -4.73 8.29 -0.84
C HIS A 122 -4.21 9.71 -0.62
N GLU A 123 -3.09 9.88 0.09
CA GLU A 123 -2.43 11.17 0.29
C GLU A 123 -1.97 11.78 -1.04
N ARG A 124 -1.39 10.96 -1.94
CA ARG A 124 -1.05 11.39 -3.31
C ARG A 124 -2.25 11.84 -4.11
N ARG A 125 -3.37 11.10 -4.05
CA ARG A 125 -4.62 11.48 -4.72
C ARG A 125 -5.19 12.79 -4.16
N SER A 126 -5.18 12.96 -2.84
CA SER A 126 -5.63 14.19 -2.19
C SER A 126 -4.79 15.39 -2.59
N TYR A 127 -3.46 15.24 -2.61
CA TYR A 127 -2.55 16.28 -3.06
C TYR A 127 -2.74 16.62 -4.54
N MET A 128 -2.87 15.61 -5.41
CA MET A 128 -3.13 15.82 -6.84
C MET A 128 -4.44 16.58 -7.07
N ASN A 129 -5.52 16.21 -6.38
CA ASN A 129 -6.80 16.91 -6.46
C ASN A 129 -6.71 18.36 -5.99
N PHE A 130 -5.94 18.62 -4.93
CA PHE A 130 -5.68 19.98 -4.46
C PHE A 130 -4.93 20.81 -5.52
N VAL A 131 -3.84 20.27 -6.08
CA VAL A 131 -3.04 20.95 -7.12
C VAL A 131 -3.88 21.22 -8.37
N LEU A 132 -4.67 20.24 -8.82
CA LEU A 132 -5.58 20.41 -9.96
C LEU A 132 -6.66 21.48 -9.68
N GLY A 133 -7.18 21.54 -8.46
CA GLY A 133 -8.12 22.59 -8.04
C GLY A 133 -7.50 23.98 -8.06
N VAL A 134 -6.25 24.12 -7.58
CA VAL A 134 -5.50 25.37 -7.61
C VAL A 134 -5.16 25.78 -9.05
N GLN A 135 -4.76 24.83 -9.91
CA GLN A 135 -4.51 25.09 -11.33
C GLN A 135 -5.76 25.53 -12.08
N LYS A 136 -6.91 24.89 -11.80
CA LYS A 136 -8.20 25.29 -12.37
C LYS A 136 -8.59 26.71 -11.94
N GLN A 137 -8.42 27.04 -10.65
CA GLN A 137 -8.64 28.41 -10.17
C GLN A 137 -7.66 29.42 -10.79
N MET A 138 -6.41 29.03 -11.04
CA MET A 138 -5.45 29.88 -11.75
C MET A 138 -5.84 30.08 -13.21
N GLN A 139 -6.34 29.06 -13.90
CA GLN A 139 -6.87 29.20 -15.26
C GLN A 139 -8.08 30.13 -15.30
N GLU A 140 -9.08 29.92 -14.45
CA GLU A 140 -10.27 30.79 -14.38
C GLU A 140 -9.92 32.26 -14.06
N LYS A 141 -8.85 32.50 -13.28
CA LYS A 141 -8.33 33.84 -13.00
C LYS A 141 -7.48 34.43 -14.13
N ASN A 142 -6.76 33.59 -14.87
CA ASN A 142 -5.92 33.98 -16.00
C ASN A 142 -6.72 34.18 -17.31
N ASP A 143 -7.87 33.52 -17.47
CA ASP A 143 -8.76 33.71 -18.63
C ASP A 143 -9.27 35.16 -18.75
N ASN A 144 -9.15 35.96 -17.68
CA ASN A 144 -9.47 37.37 -17.71
C ASN A 144 -8.29 38.30 -18.07
N LYS A 145 -7.04 37.82 -18.20
CA LYS A 145 -5.88 38.73 -18.35
C LYS A 145 -4.58 38.19 -18.97
N VAL A 146 -4.55 37.06 -19.70
CA VAL A 146 -3.29 36.62 -20.33
C VAL A 146 -3.18 37.09 -21.78
N ASP A 147 -2.38 38.13 -21.98
CA ASP A 147 -1.93 38.59 -23.30
C ASP A 147 -1.12 37.49 -23.99
N ALA A 148 -1.61 37.04 -25.14
CA ALA A 148 -1.01 35.98 -25.96
C ALA A 148 0.45 36.30 -26.33
N GLY A 149 0.82 37.58 -26.41
CA GLY A 149 2.20 38.02 -26.66
C GLY A 149 3.16 37.62 -25.54
N LEU A 150 2.75 37.74 -24.27
CA LEU A 150 3.59 37.42 -23.12
C LEU A 150 3.80 35.90 -22.97
N LEU A 151 2.78 35.10 -23.28
CA LEU A 151 2.85 33.63 -23.30
C LEU A 151 3.86 33.12 -24.33
N ALA A 152 3.88 33.71 -25.53
CA ALA A 152 4.83 33.34 -26.58
C ALA A 152 6.28 33.59 -26.14
N VAL A 153 6.55 34.74 -25.50
CA VAL A 153 7.89 35.09 -24.99
C VAL A 153 8.34 34.13 -23.89
N VAL A 154 7.45 33.77 -22.96
CA VAL A 154 7.77 32.83 -21.87
C VAL A 154 8.03 31.42 -22.42
N ALA A 155 7.25 30.96 -23.41
CA ALA A 155 7.45 29.66 -24.05
C ALA A 155 8.80 29.59 -24.79
N ILE A 156 9.18 30.65 -25.51
CA ILE A 156 10.48 30.77 -26.17
C ILE A 156 11.62 30.72 -25.14
N ALA A 157 11.48 31.43 -24.02
CA ALA A 157 12.48 31.45 -22.96
C ALA A 157 12.62 30.10 -22.21
N GLN A 158 11.54 29.34 -22.06
CA GLN A 158 11.62 27.98 -21.49
C GLN A 158 12.28 26.99 -22.46
N SER A 159 11.93 27.06 -23.75
CA SER A 159 12.51 26.21 -24.80
C SER A 159 14.03 26.39 -24.89
N SER A 160 14.52 27.64 -24.88
CA SER A 160 15.96 27.92 -24.94
C SER A 160 16.72 27.32 -23.76
N ARG A 161 16.19 27.44 -22.54
CA ARG A 161 16.79 26.85 -21.32
C ARG A 161 16.81 25.32 -21.36
N MET A 162 15.77 24.69 -21.90
CA MET A 162 15.73 23.23 -22.05
C MET A 162 16.78 22.74 -23.05
N ILE A 163 16.94 23.45 -24.17
CA ILE A 163 17.97 23.15 -25.19
C ILE A 163 19.37 23.31 -24.61
N GLU A 164 19.62 24.37 -23.85
CA GLU A 164 20.92 24.61 -23.21
C GLU A 164 21.25 23.53 -22.18
N LYS A 165 20.29 23.13 -21.35
CA LYS A 165 20.46 22.02 -20.41
C LYS A 165 20.70 20.69 -21.11
N ALA A 166 20.06 20.45 -22.25
CA ALA A 166 20.29 19.26 -23.07
C ALA A 166 21.70 19.25 -23.68
N ARG A 167 22.19 20.40 -24.15
CA ARG A 167 23.57 20.57 -24.65
C ARG A 167 24.60 20.34 -23.56
N LEU A 168 24.40 20.90 -22.36
CA LEU A 168 25.28 20.66 -21.21
C LEU A 168 25.33 19.18 -20.83
N LYS A 169 24.18 18.49 -20.84
CA LYS A 169 24.15 17.03 -20.60
C LYS A 169 24.87 16.24 -21.69
N ALA A 170 24.73 16.61 -22.96
CA ALA A 170 25.43 15.97 -24.06
C ALA A 170 26.95 16.18 -23.99
N ALA A 171 27.40 17.38 -23.60
CA ALA A 171 28.81 17.71 -23.43
C ALA A 171 29.46 16.98 -22.24
N LEU A 172 28.70 16.71 -21.17
CA LEU A 172 29.16 15.94 -20.01
C LEU A 172 29.13 14.41 -20.22
N ALA A 173 28.55 13.94 -21.32
CA ALA A 173 28.43 12.51 -21.65
C ALA A 173 29.52 12.00 -22.60
N LEU A 174 30.49 12.86 -22.95
CA LEU A 174 31.75 12.53 -23.64
C LEU A 174 32.89 12.43 -22.62
#